data_AF-A0A969K7Z7-F1
#
_entry.id   AF-A0A969K7Z7-F1
#
_cell.length_a   1.000
_cell.length_b   1.000
_cell.length_c   1.000
_cell.angle_alpha   90.00
_cell.angle_beta   90.00
_cell.angle_gamma   90.00
#
_symmetry.space_group_name_H-M   'P 1'
#
loop_
_entity.id
_entity.type
_entity.pdbx_description
1 polymer ?
#
loop_
_entity_poly.entity_id
_entity_poly.type
_entity_poly.pdbx_seq_one_letter_code
_entity_poly.pdbx_strand_id
1 'polypeptide(L)'
;MAIGPILLLLLLILAAFAVVVTVIAFIGRQPRVKVASCGKCRYAVEGLTVMTCPECGSDLREVGILTPRGRKPFGPAIWISLWTLVLPVPAMIITALVNESLPKQWTNRVDLMLQTTSPGFTEAHVVLLGNGVSSPDTFERATIKLKRQNVSIGSPIEVNLDRNAKSTNDDGWIRGDDVTAAKLVSWMAATTEMPASEFEDDGDELLTAIADTMQGRGITAAGAFNGVSIRSARSMREPKWFVPVALVFWIAVWIGGIVLIVRRFKRRSATRIVTQAA
;
A
#
# COMPACT_ATOMS: atom_id res chain seq x y z
N MET A 1 9.30 -7.08 -12.53
CA MET A 1 8.90 -8.22 -11.67
C MET A 1 7.48 -8.03 -11.17
N ALA A 2 6.47 -8.31 -12.01
CA ALA A 2 5.05 -8.11 -11.70
C ALA A 2 4.25 -9.43 -11.56
N ILE A 3 4.95 -10.57 -11.56
CA ILE A 3 4.31 -11.90 -11.53
C ILE A 3 3.64 -12.17 -10.16
N GLY A 4 4.25 -11.69 -9.07
CA GLY A 4 3.73 -11.85 -7.70
C GLY A 4 2.30 -11.34 -7.50
N PRO A 5 1.99 -10.05 -7.80
CA PRO A 5 0.64 -9.52 -7.59
C PRO A 5 -0.41 -10.17 -8.50
N ILE A 6 -0.05 -10.54 -9.73
CA ILE A 6 -0.96 -11.22 -10.67
C ILE A 6 -1.34 -12.60 -10.15
N LEU A 7 -0.34 -13.37 -9.67
CA LEU A 7 -0.56 -14.70 -9.12
C LEU A 7 -1.39 -14.67 -7.84
N LEU A 8 -1.13 -13.69 -6.96
CA LEU A 8 -1.94 -13.46 -5.76
C LEU A 8 -3.40 -13.14 -6.11
N LEU A 9 -3.63 -12.27 -7.09
CA LEU A 9 -4.97 -11.90 -7.53
C LEU A 9 -5.73 -13.09 -8.13
N LEU A 10 -5.05 -13.91 -8.95
CA LEU A 10 -5.61 -15.18 -9.47
C LEU A 10 -6.00 -16.15 -8.34
N LEU A 11 -5.13 -16.32 -7.34
CA LEU A 11 -5.42 -17.18 -6.18
C LEU A 11 -6.62 -16.67 -5.37
N LEU A 12 -6.74 -15.35 -5.17
CA LEU A 12 -7.88 -14.75 -4.48
C LEU A 12 -9.18 -14.95 -5.25
N ILE A 13 -9.15 -14.79 -6.58
CA ILE A 13 -10.32 -15.07 -7.44
C ILE A 13 -10.72 -16.55 -7.36
N LEU A 14 -9.76 -17.46 -7.42
CA LEU A 14 -10.02 -18.91 -7.31
C LEU A 14 -10.58 -19.29 -5.94
N ALA A 15 -10.05 -18.72 -4.86
CA ALA A 15 -10.55 -18.96 -3.50
C ALA A 15 -11.98 -18.43 -3.33
N ALA A 16 -12.25 -17.20 -3.81
CA ALA A 16 -13.59 -16.63 -3.82
C ALA A 16 -14.56 -17.51 -4.63
N PHE A 17 -14.15 -17.95 -5.82
CA PHE A 17 -14.95 -18.85 -6.65
C PHE A 17 -15.24 -20.18 -5.94
N ALA A 18 -14.23 -20.80 -5.31
CA ALA A 18 -14.39 -22.05 -4.57
C ALA A 18 -15.39 -21.90 -3.40
N VAL A 19 -15.32 -20.79 -2.65
CA VAL A 19 -16.29 -20.50 -1.58
C VAL A 19 -17.70 -20.33 -2.15
N VAL A 20 -17.88 -19.60 -3.26
CA VAL A 20 -19.19 -19.48 -3.93
C VAL A 20 -19.73 -20.84 -4.35
N VAL A 21 -18.90 -21.66 -5.01
CA VAL A 21 -19.30 -23.00 -5.45
C VAL A 21 -19.69 -23.87 -4.26
N THR A 22 -18.93 -23.80 -3.17
CA THR A 22 -19.21 -24.59 -1.95
C THR A 22 -20.51 -24.13 -1.31
N VAL A 23 -20.75 -22.83 -1.21
CA VAL A 23 -22.00 -22.25 -0.71
C VAL A 23 -23.17 -22.67 -1.60
N ILE A 24 -23.07 -22.54 -2.92
CA ILE A 24 -24.11 -22.96 -3.87
C ILE A 24 -24.38 -24.47 -3.76
N ALA A 25 -23.33 -25.30 -3.69
CA ALA A 25 -23.45 -26.74 -3.54
C ALA A 25 -24.14 -27.11 -2.21
N PHE A 26 -23.81 -26.41 -1.13
CA PHE A 26 -24.42 -26.65 0.19
C PHE A 26 -25.88 -26.20 0.23
N ILE A 27 -26.23 -25.09 -0.43
CA ILE A 27 -27.63 -24.63 -0.55
C ILE A 27 -28.44 -25.58 -1.45
N GLY A 28 -27.82 -26.12 -2.50
CA GLY A 28 -28.43 -27.09 -3.41
C GLY A 28 -28.73 -28.45 -2.78
N ARG A 29 -28.15 -28.75 -1.60
CA ARG A 29 -28.37 -29.99 -0.84
C ARG A 29 -29.67 -30.01 -0.03
N GLN A 30 -30.56 -29.00 -0.13
CA GLN A 30 -31.89 -29.17 0.46
C GLN A 30 -32.55 -30.40 -0.20
N PRO A 31 -33.07 -31.35 0.61
CA PRO A 31 -33.65 -32.57 0.09
C PRO A 31 -34.78 -32.19 -0.87
N ARG A 32 -34.59 -32.49 -2.15
CA ARG A 32 -35.64 -32.30 -3.17
C ARG A 32 -36.77 -33.27 -2.80
N VAL A 33 -37.88 -32.73 -2.31
CA VAL A 33 -39.12 -33.49 -2.17
C VAL A 33 -39.59 -33.86 -3.57
N LYS A 34 -39.81 -35.16 -3.80
CA LYS A 34 -40.24 -35.72 -5.09
C LYS A 34 -41.72 -35.45 -5.36
N VAL A 35 -42.50 -35.32 -4.30
CA VAL A 35 -43.95 -35.11 -4.30
C VAL A 35 -44.30 -33.88 -3.47
N ALA A 36 -45.50 -33.31 -3.65
CA ALA A 36 -45.95 -32.20 -2.82
C ALA A 36 -46.04 -32.67 -1.35
N SER A 37 -45.36 -31.97 -0.43
CA SER A 37 -45.25 -32.39 0.97
C SER A 37 -45.60 -31.27 1.95
N CYS A 38 -46.14 -31.63 3.10
CA CYS A 38 -46.40 -30.70 4.21
C CYS A 38 -45.12 -29.95 4.63
N GLY A 39 -45.19 -28.62 4.77
CA GLY A 39 -44.05 -27.78 5.14
C GLY A 39 -43.45 -28.06 6.53
N LYS A 40 -44.24 -28.64 7.45
CA LYS A 40 -43.83 -28.96 8.82
C LYS A 40 -43.25 -30.37 8.95
N CYS A 41 -44.06 -31.41 8.71
CA CYS A 41 -43.66 -32.81 8.90
C CYS A 41 -43.14 -33.51 7.65
N ARG A 42 -43.22 -32.89 6.47
CA ARG A 42 -42.83 -33.44 5.16
C ARG A 42 -43.65 -34.64 4.67
N TYR A 43 -44.79 -34.96 5.27
CA TYR A 43 -45.72 -35.97 4.74
C TYR A 43 -46.21 -35.60 3.34
N ALA A 44 -46.37 -36.57 2.44
CA ALA A 44 -46.87 -36.33 1.09
C ALA A 44 -48.35 -35.94 1.13
N VAL A 45 -48.69 -34.79 0.53
CA VAL A 45 -50.06 -34.23 0.56
C VAL A 45 -50.72 -34.21 -0.80
N GLU A 46 -50.16 -34.94 -1.76
CA GLU A 46 -50.71 -35.06 -3.10
C GLU A 46 -52.03 -35.85 -3.07
N GLY A 47 -53.09 -35.30 -3.67
CA GLY A 47 -54.41 -35.94 -3.73
C GLY A 47 -55.28 -35.81 -2.47
N LEU A 48 -54.81 -35.12 -1.42
CA LEU A 48 -55.66 -34.80 -0.27
C LEU A 48 -56.72 -33.76 -0.66
N THR A 49 -57.98 -34.04 -0.34
CA THR A 49 -59.10 -33.10 -0.50
C THR A 49 -59.21 -32.12 0.68
N VAL A 50 -58.59 -32.45 1.81
CA VAL A 50 -58.58 -31.64 3.03
C VAL A 50 -57.27 -30.86 3.17
N MET A 51 -57.36 -29.62 3.67
CA MET A 51 -56.20 -28.73 3.89
C MET A 51 -55.49 -28.95 5.24
N THR A 52 -55.78 -30.04 5.94
CA THR A 52 -55.14 -30.39 7.21
C THR A 52 -54.24 -31.59 7.00
N CYS A 53 -52.98 -31.50 7.42
CA CYS A 53 -52.05 -32.62 7.31
C CYS A 53 -52.49 -33.78 8.22
N PRO A 54 -52.70 -35.00 7.69
CA PRO A 54 -53.19 -36.13 8.49
C PRO A 54 -52.18 -36.61 9.53
N GLU A 55 -50.88 -36.39 9.31
CA GLU A 55 -49.83 -36.82 10.24
C GLU A 55 -49.63 -35.86 11.42
N CYS A 56 -49.56 -34.56 11.15
CA CYS A 56 -49.18 -33.57 12.18
C CYS A 56 -50.30 -32.62 12.58
N GLY A 57 -51.50 -32.79 12.01
CA GLY A 57 -52.69 -31.98 12.29
C GLY A 57 -52.56 -30.50 11.91
N SER A 58 -51.47 -30.08 11.28
CA SER A 58 -51.23 -28.67 10.95
C SER A 58 -51.96 -28.27 9.67
N ASP A 59 -52.52 -27.06 9.63
CA ASP A 59 -53.16 -26.51 8.43
C ASP A 59 -52.09 -26.22 7.36
N LEU A 60 -52.26 -26.82 6.18
CA LEU A 60 -51.37 -26.68 5.02
C LEU A 60 -51.31 -25.25 4.48
N ARG A 61 -52.31 -24.42 4.77
CA ARG A 61 -52.31 -22.98 4.44
C ARG A 61 -51.33 -22.20 5.31
N GLU A 62 -51.18 -22.60 6.57
CA GLU A 62 -50.29 -21.96 7.53
C GLU A 62 -48.85 -22.45 7.37
N VAL A 63 -48.65 -23.78 7.31
CA VAL A 63 -47.29 -24.36 7.20
C VAL A 63 -46.74 -24.36 5.77
N GLY A 64 -47.61 -24.18 4.78
CA GLY A 64 -47.29 -24.22 3.36
C GLY A 64 -47.07 -25.63 2.80
N ILE A 65 -47.16 -25.76 1.48
CA ILE A 65 -46.91 -27.00 0.74
C ILE A 65 -45.58 -26.87 0.00
N LEU A 66 -44.64 -27.77 0.30
CA LEU A 66 -43.37 -27.88 -0.40
C LEU A 66 -43.62 -28.59 -1.74
N THR A 67 -43.52 -27.85 -2.85
CA THR A 67 -43.68 -28.41 -4.18
C THR A 67 -42.33 -28.77 -4.82
N PRO A 68 -42.23 -29.85 -5.61
CA PRO A 68 -40.98 -30.27 -6.25
C PRO A 68 -40.39 -29.22 -7.21
N ARG A 69 -41.25 -28.37 -7.79
CA ARG A 69 -40.86 -27.29 -8.73
C ARG A 69 -40.66 -25.93 -8.05
N GLY A 70 -40.98 -25.81 -6.76
CA GLY A 70 -40.84 -24.55 -6.02
C GLY A 70 -39.37 -24.25 -5.75
N ARG A 71 -38.72 -23.41 -6.58
CA ARG A 71 -37.42 -22.85 -6.22
C ARG A 71 -37.62 -21.89 -5.04
N LYS A 72 -37.11 -22.25 -3.85
CA LYS A 72 -37.03 -21.28 -2.75
C LYS A 72 -36.19 -20.09 -3.23
N PRO A 73 -36.70 -18.85 -3.17
CA PRO A 73 -35.85 -17.70 -3.43
C PRO A 73 -34.68 -17.74 -2.44
N PHE A 74 -33.48 -17.43 -2.91
CA PHE A 74 -32.31 -17.33 -2.04
C PHE A 74 -32.62 -16.37 -0.89
N GLY A 75 -32.38 -16.82 0.34
CA GLY A 75 -32.58 -16.00 1.53
C GLY A 75 -31.63 -14.80 1.57
N PRO A 76 -31.87 -13.82 2.47
CA PRO A 76 -31.02 -12.65 2.61
C PRO A 76 -29.56 -13.03 2.94
N ALA A 77 -29.35 -14.11 3.70
CA ALA A 77 -28.02 -14.60 4.04
C ALA A 77 -27.16 -14.90 2.81
N ILE A 78 -27.73 -15.55 1.79
CA ILE A 78 -27.01 -15.92 0.56
C ILE A 78 -26.61 -14.68 -0.22
N TRP A 79 -27.50 -13.69 -0.30
CA TRP A 79 -27.19 -12.41 -0.95
C TRP A 79 -26.12 -11.64 -0.20
N ILE A 80 -26.15 -11.64 1.14
CA ILE A 80 -25.11 -11.01 1.97
C ILE A 80 -23.76 -11.72 1.75
N SER A 81 -23.73 -13.05 1.71
CA SER A 81 -22.53 -13.83 1.43
C SER A 81 -21.97 -13.52 0.04
N LEU A 82 -22.83 -13.53 -0.99
CA LEU A 82 -22.42 -13.21 -2.36
C LEU A 82 -21.88 -11.78 -2.45
N TRP A 83 -22.54 -10.81 -1.82
CA TRP A 83 -22.09 -9.43 -1.76
C TRP A 83 -20.72 -9.29 -1.10
N THR A 84 -20.54 -9.92 0.06
CA THR A 84 -19.28 -9.89 0.82
C THR A 84 -18.13 -10.50 0.03
N LEU A 85 -18.43 -11.51 -0.79
CA LEU A 85 -17.44 -12.21 -1.59
C LEU A 85 -17.11 -11.51 -2.91
N VAL A 86 -18.08 -10.85 -3.53
CA VAL A 86 -17.90 -10.14 -4.80
C VAL A 86 -17.23 -8.78 -4.59
N LEU A 87 -17.51 -8.07 -3.49
CA LEU A 87 -17.03 -6.70 -3.23
C LEU A 87 -15.50 -6.52 -3.20
N PRO A 88 -14.66 -7.46 -2.72
CA PRO A 88 -13.20 -7.34 -2.76
C PRO A 88 -12.62 -7.19 -4.17
N VAL A 89 -13.26 -7.76 -5.20
CA VAL A 89 -12.77 -7.72 -6.58
C VAL A 89 -12.74 -6.29 -7.14
N PRO A 90 -13.88 -5.56 -7.22
CA PRO A 90 -13.85 -4.16 -7.63
C PRO A 90 -13.06 -3.30 -6.64
N ALA A 91 -13.01 -3.65 -5.36
CA ALA A 91 -12.20 -2.94 -4.38
C ALA A 91 -10.71 -2.95 -4.71
N MET A 92 -10.17 -4.11 -5.06
CA MET A 92 -8.79 -4.25 -5.50
C MET A 92 -8.52 -3.47 -6.79
N ILE A 93 -9.40 -3.59 -7.79
CA ILE A 93 -9.23 -2.91 -9.08
C ILE A 93 -9.21 -1.39 -8.90
N ILE A 94 -10.21 -0.84 -8.21
CA ILE A 94 -10.31 0.62 -7.98
C ILE A 94 -9.13 1.11 -7.14
N THR A 95 -8.76 0.39 -6.07
CA THR A 95 -7.63 0.79 -5.22
C THR A 95 -6.31 0.78 -6.01
N ALA A 96 -6.09 -0.19 -6.90
CA ALA A 96 -4.92 -0.22 -7.77
C ALA A 96 -4.88 0.97 -8.74
N LEU A 97 -5.99 1.25 -9.43
CA LEU A 97 -6.10 2.38 -10.36
C LEU A 97 -5.88 3.74 -9.67
N VAL A 98 -6.44 3.91 -8.47
CA VAL A 98 -6.23 5.12 -7.68
C VAL A 98 -4.78 5.21 -7.22
N ASN A 99 -4.17 4.11 -6.76
CA ASN A 99 -2.76 4.10 -6.34
C ASN A 99 -1.79 4.45 -7.48
N GLU A 100 -2.12 4.08 -8.71
CA GLU A 100 -1.36 4.50 -9.89
C GLU A 100 -1.53 5.99 -10.22
N SER A 101 -2.69 6.55 -9.93
CA SER A 101 -3.00 7.97 -10.17
C SER A 101 -2.48 8.91 -9.08
N LEU A 102 -2.14 8.38 -7.91
CA LEU A 102 -1.66 9.19 -6.81
C LEU A 102 -0.21 9.63 -7.02
N PRO A 103 0.13 10.89 -6.69
CA PRO A 103 1.51 11.35 -6.72
C PRO A 103 2.33 10.53 -5.73
N LYS A 104 3.26 9.73 -6.25
CA LYS A 104 4.11 8.86 -5.44
C LYS A 104 5.31 9.66 -4.97
N GLN A 105 5.58 9.60 -3.66
CA GLN A 105 6.77 10.23 -3.11
C GLN A 105 7.96 9.29 -3.27
N TRP A 106 8.96 9.75 -4.01
CA TRP A 106 10.23 9.06 -4.14
C TRP A 106 11.18 9.60 -3.09
N THR A 107 11.77 8.68 -2.35
CA THR A 107 12.91 8.97 -1.48
C THR A 107 14.14 8.34 -2.11
N ASN A 108 15.05 9.19 -2.57
CA ASN A 108 16.31 8.76 -3.16
C ASN A 108 17.41 9.00 -2.15
N ARG A 109 18.21 7.98 -1.92
CA ARG A 109 19.41 8.05 -1.11
C ARG A 109 20.58 7.58 -1.97
N VAL A 110 21.57 8.44 -2.12
CA VAL A 110 22.84 8.09 -2.77
C VAL A 110 23.92 8.26 -1.72
N ASP A 111 24.51 7.16 -1.30
CA ASP A 111 25.69 7.14 -0.45
C ASP A 111 26.92 7.03 -1.37
N LEU A 112 27.71 8.11 -1.43
CA LEU A 112 29.00 8.17 -2.09
C LEU A 112 30.08 7.98 -1.05
N MET A 113 30.97 7.01 -1.23
CA MET A 113 32.19 6.90 -0.44
C MET A 113 33.37 7.21 -1.35
N LEU A 114 34.09 8.28 -1.03
CA LEU A 114 35.26 8.76 -1.74
C LEU A 114 36.48 8.49 -0.85
N GLN A 115 37.47 7.78 -1.37
CA GLN A 115 38.75 7.57 -0.68
C GLN A 115 39.70 8.70 -1.09
N THR A 116 40.11 9.55 -0.16
CA THR A 116 41.01 10.68 -0.44
C THR A 116 42.49 10.28 -0.30
N THR A 117 43.36 10.94 -1.05
CA THR A 117 44.83 10.85 -0.92
C THR A 117 45.40 11.86 0.06
N SER A 118 44.58 12.79 0.57
CA SER A 118 45.03 13.85 1.45
C SER A 118 45.55 13.32 2.79
N PRO A 119 46.57 13.96 3.38
CA PRO A 119 47.13 13.56 4.69
C PRO A 119 46.17 13.78 5.88
N GLY A 120 45.08 14.53 5.69
CA GLY A 120 44.15 14.88 6.77
C GLY A 120 42.97 13.90 6.94
N PHE A 121 42.54 13.27 5.85
CA PHE A 121 41.33 12.44 5.83
C PHE A 121 41.61 11.11 5.12
N THR A 122 40.86 10.07 5.47
CA THR A 122 40.97 8.76 4.79
C THR A 122 39.77 8.46 3.91
N GLU A 123 38.61 9.01 4.28
CA GLU A 123 37.35 8.71 3.62
C GLU A 123 36.40 9.90 3.75
N ALA A 124 35.79 10.30 2.62
CA ALA A 124 34.70 11.25 2.57
C ALA A 124 33.41 10.52 2.17
N HIS A 125 32.44 10.47 3.08
CA HIS A 125 31.15 9.84 2.88
C HIS A 125 30.07 10.90 2.65
N VAL A 126 29.64 11.05 1.40
CA VAL A 126 28.60 12.01 1.01
C VAL A 126 27.27 11.27 0.84
N VAL A 127 26.28 11.63 1.64
CA VAL A 127 24.91 11.09 1.57
C VAL A 127 24.00 12.13 0.95
N LEU A 128 23.59 11.91 -0.29
CA LEU A 128 22.58 12.72 -0.95
C LEU A 128 21.19 12.14 -0.66
N LEU A 129 20.30 12.97 -0.15
CA LEU A 129 18.90 12.67 0.12
C LEU A 129 18.02 13.56 -0.76
N GLY A 130 17.21 12.94 -1.60
CA GLY A 130 16.20 13.61 -2.41
C GLY A 130 14.81 13.15 -2.03
N ASN A 131 13.88 14.10 -1.88
CA ASN A 131 12.45 13.79 -1.88
C ASN A 131 11.85 14.46 -3.12
N GLY A 132 11.21 13.67 -3.98
CA GLY A 132 10.62 14.16 -5.22
C GLY A 132 9.22 13.61 -5.43
N VAL A 133 8.28 14.46 -5.83
CA VAL A 133 6.90 14.07 -6.17
C VAL A 133 6.79 13.68 -7.67
N SER A 134 7.69 14.18 -8.51
CA SER A 134 7.58 14.05 -9.98
C SER A 134 8.88 13.70 -10.71
N SER A 135 10.06 13.95 -10.12
CA SER A 135 11.34 13.58 -10.73
C SER A 135 12.30 12.95 -9.71
N PRO A 136 12.91 11.79 -10.02
CA PRO A 136 13.88 11.14 -9.15
C PRO A 136 15.19 11.94 -8.99
N ASP A 137 15.41 12.96 -9.80
CA ASP A 137 16.73 13.61 -9.90
C ASP A 137 16.84 14.90 -9.06
N THR A 138 15.86 15.15 -8.19
CA THR A 138 15.89 16.31 -7.28
C THR A 138 16.44 15.89 -5.91
N PHE A 139 17.67 16.31 -5.61
CA PHE A 139 18.28 16.15 -4.29
C PHE A 139 18.02 17.42 -3.47
N GLU A 140 17.38 17.25 -2.31
CA GLU A 140 17.04 18.35 -1.40
C GLU A 140 18.13 18.56 -0.34
N ARG A 141 18.89 17.50 0.00
CA ARG A 141 19.86 17.53 1.10
C ARG A 141 21.09 16.70 0.77
N ALA A 142 22.29 17.22 1.04
CA ALA A 142 23.53 16.42 1.01
C ALA A 142 24.24 16.51 2.35
N THR A 143 24.52 15.37 2.97
CA THR A 143 25.27 15.26 4.23
C THR A 143 26.69 14.82 3.92
N ILE A 144 27.73 15.52 4.39
CA ILE A 144 29.13 15.22 4.07
C ILE A 144 29.87 14.79 5.34
N LYS A 145 30.09 13.49 5.50
CA LYS A 145 30.82 12.93 6.65
C LYS A 145 32.27 12.66 6.28
N LEU A 146 33.21 13.43 6.83
CA LEU A 146 34.64 13.14 6.68
C LEU A 146 35.16 12.28 7.84
N LYS A 147 35.97 11.27 7.51
CA LYS A 147 36.65 10.41 8.47
C LYS A 147 38.14 10.77 8.52
N ARG A 148 38.61 11.18 9.70
CA ARG A 148 40.01 11.54 9.93
C ARG A 148 40.88 10.29 10.00
N GLN A 149 42.11 10.39 9.49
CA GLN A 149 43.14 9.38 9.68
C GLN A 149 43.47 9.29 11.19
N ASN A 150 43.53 8.07 11.74
CA ASN A 150 43.91 7.77 13.13
C ASN A 150 42.97 8.25 14.26
N VAL A 151 41.75 8.74 13.97
CA VAL A 151 40.74 9.06 15.00
C VAL A 151 39.44 8.32 14.67
N SER A 152 39.04 7.40 15.55
CA SER A 152 37.94 6.47 15.27
C SER A 152 36.54 7.10 15.28
N ILE A 153 36.33 8.28 15.87
CA ILE A 153 35.01 8.91 15.96
C ILE A 153 35.16 10.43 16.03
N GLY A 154 35.20 11.11 14.88
CA GLY A 154 34.90 12.53 14.79
C GLY A 154 33.42 12.73 14.52
N SER A 155 32.79 13.73 15.14
CA SER A 155 31.39 14.07 14.85
C SER A 155 31.22 14.32 13.35
N PRO A 156 30.29 13.63 12.67
CA PRO A 156 30.05 13.86 11.26
C PRO A 156 29.60 15.29 11.06
N ILE A 157 30.14 15.95 10.04
CA ILE A 157 29.58 17.22 9.61
C ILE A 157 28.37 16.91 8.77
N GLU A 158 27.29 17.60 9.07
CA GLU A 158 26.10 17.53 8.28
C GLU A 158 26.02 18.87 7.56
N VAL A 159 26.20 18.83 6.25
CA VAL A 159 25.86 19.96 5.38
C VAL A 159 24.37 19.81 5.09
N ASN A 160 23.63 20.91 4.96
CA ASN A 160 22.24 20.84 4.51
C ASN A 160 22.09 21.67 3.26
N LEU A 161 21.93 20.99 2.13
CA LEU A 161 21.76 21.65 0.83
C LEU A 161 20.37 22.26 0.63
N ASP A 162 19.43 22.05 1.56
CA ASP A 162 18.09 22.61 1.44
C ASP A 162 18.17 24.13 1.58
N ARG A 163 17.86 24.84 0.48
CA ARG A 163 17.82 26.31 0.39
C ARG A 163 16.96 26.94 1.49
N ASN A 164 15.98 26.21 2.01
CA ASN A 164 15.00 26.72 2.97
C ASN A 164 15.25 26.23 4.40
N ALA A 165 16.27 25.40 4.65
CA ALA A 165 16.53 24.90 5.99
C ALA A 165 17.03 26.02 6.92
N LYS A 166 16.24 26.29 7.97
CA LYS A 166 16.71 27.10 9.11
C LYS A 166 17.66 26.24 9.93
N SER A 167 18.89 26.72 10.11
CA SER A 167 19.83 26.15 11.08
C SER A 167 19.19 26.27 12.47
N THR A 168 18.96 25.14 13.14
CA THR A 168 18.35 25.12 14.47
C THR A 168 19.36 24.98 15.60
N ASN A 169 20.64 24.69 15.33
CA ASN A 169 21.68 24.57 16.35
C ASN A 169 22.96 25.31 15.93
N ASP A 170 23.69 25.86 16.90
CA ASP A 170 24.99 26.52 16.77
C ASP A 170 26.14 25.58 16.34
N ASP A 171 25.83 24.30 16.10
CA ASP A 171 26.77 23.26 15.66
C ASP A 171 26.98 23.29 14.13
N GLY A 172 27.61 24.35 13.61
CA GLY A 172 28.43 24.29 12.39
C GLY A 172 27.79 23.79 11.07
N TRP A 173 26.51 24.05 10.81
CA TRP A 173 25.89 23.70 9.52
C TRP A 173 26.23 24.73 8.43
N ILE A 174 26.68 24.25 7.26
CA ILE A 174 26.81 25.08 6.05
C ILE A 174 25.51 24.97 5.25
N ARG A 175 24.87 26.10 4.94
CA ARG A 175 23.70 26.17 4.04
C ARG A 175 24.10 25.84 2.62
N GLY A 176 23.23 25.14 1.87
CA GLY A 176 23.47 24.73 0.49
C GLY A 176 23.92 25.83 -0.46
N ASP A 177 23.24 26.97 -0.42
CA ASP A 177 23.54 28.11 -1.29
C ASP A 177 24.88 28.78 -0.96
N ASP A 178 25.42 28.46 0.22
CA ASP A 178 26.64 29.00 0.77
C ASP A 178 27.83 28.04 0.64
N VAL A 179 27.63 26.82 0.15
CA VAL A 179 28.69 25.82 0.00
C VAL A 179 29.57 26.23 -1.18
N THR A 180 30.72 26.80 -0.84
CA THR A 180 31.79 27.16 -1.78
C THR A 180 33.03 26.35 -1.44
N ALA A 181 33.91 26.15 -2.42
CA ALA A 181 35.17 25.43 -2.22
C ALA A 181 35.96 26.06 -1.06
N ALA A 182 36.09 27.39 -1.06
CA ALA A 182 36.76 28.14 0.00
C ALA A 182 36.20 27.86 1.41
N LYS A 183 34.87 27.78 1.58
CA LYS A 183 34.28 27.46 2.90
C LYS A 183 34.56 26.01 3.29
N LEU A 184 34.45 25.07 2.36
CA LEU A 184 34.75 23.67 2.61
C LEU A 184 36.23 23.46 2.97
N VAL A 185 37.13 24.13 2.25
CA VAL A 185 38.59 24.17 2.49
C VAL A 185 38.89 24.76 3.87
N SER A 186 38.32 25.93 4.18
CA SER A 186 38.51 26.57 5.49
C SER A 186 38.06 25.68 6.64
N TRP A 187 37.00 24.91 6.41
CA TRP A 187 36.46 23.98 7.38
C TRP A 187 37.34 22.71 7.54
N MET A 188 37.82 22.14 6.44
CA MET A 188 38.76 21.01 6.45
C MET A 188 40.06 21.38 7.18
N ALA A 189 40.59 22.57 6.90
CA ALA A 189 41.75 23.15 7.57
C ALA A 189 41.53 23.36 9.08
N ALA A 190 40.42 24.00 9.45
CA ALA A 190 40.06 24.23 10.85
C ALA A 190 39.88 22.90 11.61
N THR A 191 39.36 21.87 10.95
CA THR A 191 39.17 20.56 11.56
C THR A 191 40.50 19.87 11.78
N THR A 192 41.36 19.81 10.77
CA THR A 192 42.61 19.03 10.81
C THR A 192 43.79 19.75 11.47
N GLU A 193 43.65 21.04 11.78
CA GLU A 193 44.74 21.92 12.21
C GLU A 193 45.86 22.04 11.16
N MET A 194 45.52 21.81 9.89
CA MET A 194 46.44 21.90 8.74
C MET A 194 46.17 23.18 7.93
N PRO A 195 47.16 23.71 7.18
CA PRO A 195 46.96 24.91 6.37
C PRO A 195 45.96 24.66 5.24
N ALA A 196 45.14 25.68 4.95
CA ALA A 196 44.08 25.63 3.93
C ALA A 196 44.57 25.24 2.53
N SER A 197 45.80 25.61 2.17
CA SER A 197 46.40 25.28 0.87
C SER A 197 46.51 23.79 0.59
N GLU A 198 46.59 22.94 1.63
CA GLU A 198 46.67 21.48 1.48
C GLU A 198 45.34 20.85 1.06
N PHE A 199 44.22 21.60 1.13
CA PHE A 199 42.89 21.09 0.81
C PHE A 199 42.21 21.78 -0.38
N GLU A 200 42.89 22.71 -1.06
CA GLU A 200 42.29 23.46 -2.18
C GLU A 200 41.76 22.51 -3.27
N ASP A 201 42.58 21.54 -3.68
CA ASP A 201 42.22 20.53 -4.68
C ASP A 201 41.10 19.59 -4.18
N ASP A 202 41.16 19.14 -2.92
CA ASP A 202 40.13 18.29 -2.31
C ASP A 202 38.75 18.99 -2.32
N GLY A 203 38.72 20.29 -2.08
CA GLY A 203 37.49 21.05 -1.99
C GLY A 203 36.79 21.25 -3.31
N ASP A 204 37.56 21.57 -4.37
CA ASP A 204 37.03 21.72 -5.72
C ASP A 204 36.58 20.38 -6.31
N GLU A 205 37.35 19.31 -6.07
CA GLU A 205 36.99 17.98 -6.57
C GLU A 205 35.77 17.40 -5.83
N LEU A 206 35.66 17.62 -4.52
CA LEU A 206 34.47 17.20 -3.76
C LEU A 206 33.21 17.91 -4.27
N LEU A 207 33.29 19.21 -4.54
CA LEU A 207 32.14 19.96 -5.07
C LEU A 207 31.78 19.53 -6.48
N THR A 208 32.78 19.26 -7.32
CA THR A 208 32.56 18.74 -8.67
C THR A 208 31.91 17.36 -8.62
N ALA A 209 32.38 16.46 -7.75
CA ALA A 209 31.78 15.13 -7.56
C ALA A 209 30.33 15.20 -7.07
N ILE A 210 30.01 16.15 -6.17
CA ILE A 210 28.63 16.41 -5.72
C ILE A 210 27.79 16.93 -6.88
N ALA A 211 28.28 17.92 -7.63
CA ALA A 211 27.56 18.52 -8.75
C ALA A 211 27.29 17.52 -9.88
N ASP A 212 28.27 16.69 -10.23
CA ASP A 212 28.13 15.62 -11.23
C ASP A 212 27.12 14.57 -10.78
N THR A 213 27.17 14.16 -9.50
CA THR A 213 26.19 13.21 -8.96
C THR A 213 24.78 13.80 -8.96
N MET A 214 24.63 15.08 -8.62
CA MET A 214 23.34 15.77 -8.67
C MET A 214 22.80 15.89 -10.10
N GLN A 215 23.67 15.99 -11.11
CA GLN A 215 23.30 16.00 -12.53
C GLN A 215 23.12 14.60 -13.13
N GLY A 216 23.27 13.53 -12.33
CA GLY A 216 23.23 12.15 -12.82
C GLY A 216 24.38 11.79 -13.76
N ARG A 217 25.47 12.57 -13.76
CA ARG A 217 26.68 12.27 -14.52
C ARG A 217 27.53 11.26 -13.75
N GLY A 218 28.28 10.44 -14.49
CA GLY A 218 29.31 9.61 -13.89
C GLY A 218 30.34 10.51 -13.20
N ILE A 219 30.81 10.11 -12.02
CA ILE A 219 31.77 10.90 -11.24
C ILE A 219 33.12 10.87 -11.96
N THR A 220 33.56 12.04 -12.45
CA THR A 220 34.91 12.22 -13.00
C THR A 220 35.82 12.82 -11.93
N ALA A 221 36.03 12.09 -10.84
CA ALA A 221 37.08 12.41 -9.87
C ALA A 221 38.40 11.87 -10.43
N ALA A 222 39.39 12.75 -10.63
CA ALA A 222 40.61 12.42 -11.38
C ALA A 222 41.91 12.78 -10.62
N GLY A 223 41.84 13.42 -9.45
CA GLY A 223 43.03 13.96 -8.76
C GLY A 223 43.22 13.40 -7.35
N ALA A 224 42.37 13.84 -6.43
CA ALA A 224 42.49 13.69 -5.00
C ALA A 224 41.75 12.47 -4.43
N PHE A 225 40.92 11.79 -5.24
CA PHE A 225 40.20 10.59 -4.81
C PHE A 225 40.60 9.34 -5.59
N ASN A 226 41.13 8.33 -4.88
CA ASN A 226 41.63 7.07 -5.45
C ASN A 226 40.54 6.03 -5.71
N GLY A 227 39.33 6.26 -5.21
CA GLY A 227 38.24 5.30 -5.32
C GLY A 227 36.91 5.93 -5.01
N VAL A 228 35.92 5.62 -5.86
CA VAL A 228 34.54 6.09 -5.72
C VAL A 228 33.64 4.87 -5.63
N SER A 229 32.95 4.71 -4.51
CA SER A 229 31.89 3.71 -4.39
C SER A 229 30.54 4.40 -4.24
N ILE A 230 29.58 4.00 -5.09
CA ILE A 230 28.25 4.57 -5.14
C ILE A 230 27.26 3.50 -4.71
N ARG A 231 26.52 3.75 -3.63
CA ARG A 231 25.36 2.95 -3.26
C ARG A 231 24.12 3.81 -3.41
N SER A 232 23.25 3.43 -4.33
CA SER A 232 21.95 4.08 -4.48
C SER A 232 20.86 3.19 -3.89
N ALA A 233 20.04 3.79 -3.03
CA ALA A 233 18.81 3.19 -2.52
C ALA A 233 17.65 4.08 -2.94
N ARG A 234 16.66 3.49 -3.59
CA ARG A 234 15.40 4.16 -3.93
C ARG A 234 14.30 3.49 -3.16
N SER A 235 13.61 4.24 -2.30
CA SER A 235 12.36 3.79 -1.69
C SER A 235 11.21 4.63 -2.19
N MET A 236 10.17 3.93 -2.64
CA MET A 236 8.86 4.53 -2.92
C MET A 236 8.05 4.49 -1.64
N ARG A 237 7.53 5.65 -1.23
CA ARG A 237 6.65 5.73 -0.06
C ARG A 237 5.25 6.10 -0.52
N GLU A 238 4.30 5.22 -0.25
CA GLU A 238 2.89 5.52 -0.47
C GLU A 238 2.42 6.58 0.54
N PRO A 239 1.52 7.50 0.14
CA PRO A 239 0.95 8.47 1.05
C PRO A 239 0.28 7.76 2.24
N LYS A 240 0.74 8.07 3.46
CA LYS A 240 0.28 7.42 4.71
C LYS A 240 -1.24 7.50 4.92
N TRP A 241 -1.88 8.51 4.35
CA TRP A 241 -3.33 8.73 4.46
C TRP A 241 -4.15 7.85 3.50
N PHE A 242 -3.55 7.27 2.45
CA PHE A 242 -4.31 6.56 1.42
C PHE A 242 -4.96 5.28 1.94
N VAL A 243 -4.18 4.44 2.63
CA VAL A 243 -4.66 3.16 3.19
C VAL A 243 -5.85 3.35 4.16
N PRO A 244 -5.79 4.23 5.18
CA PRO A 244 -6.93 4.40 6.08
C PRO A 244 -8.16 4.99 5.39
N VAL A 245 -7.99 5.92 4.44
CA VAL A 245 -9.11 6.51 3.69
C VAL A 245 -9.80 5.47 2.81
N ALA A 246 -9.02 4.67 2.07
CA ALA A 246 -9.55 3.58 1.25
C ALA A 246 -10.30 2.54 2.10
N LEU A 247 -9.76 2.19 3.27
CA LEU A 247 -10.39 1.25 4.19
C LEU A 247 -11.76 1.74 4.68
N VAL A 248 -11.84 2.99 5.17
CA VAL A 248 -13.09 3.59 5.65
C VAL A 248 -14.14 3.64 4.53
N PHE A 249 -13.74 4.02 3.32
CA PHE A 249 -14.61 4.04 2.16
C PHE A 249 -15.19 2.65 1.85
N TRP A 250 -14.35 1.61 1.78
CA TRP A 250 -14.81 0.25 1.46
C TRP A 250 -15.69 -0.35 2.56
N ILE A 251 -15.43 -0.05 3.83
CA ILE A 251 -16.31 -0.44 4.95
C ILE A 251 -17.70 0.20 4.79
N ALA A 252 -17.77 1.49 4.46
CA ALA A 252 -19.04 2.18 4.25
C ALA A 252 -19.84 1.57 3.09
N VAL A 253 -19.18 1.25 1.97
CA VAL A 253 -19.80 0.57 0.81
C VAL A 253 -20.31 -0.82 1.20
N TRP A 254 -19.52 -1.58 1.96
CA TRP A 254 -19.91 -2.92 2.42
C TRP A 254 -21.15 -2.89 3.33
N ILE A 255 -21.15 -2.03 4.36
CA ILE A 255 -22.29 -1.84 5.28
C ILE A 255 -23.53 -1.38 4.50
N GLY A 256 -23.38 -0.39 3.61
CA GLY A 256 -24.47 0.13 2.78
C GLY A 256 -25.13 -0.96 1.93
N GLY A 257 -24.33 -1.82 1.31
CA GLY A 257 -24.81 -2.97 0.54
C GLY A 257 -25.61 -3.96 1.40
N ILE A 258 -25.13 -4.30 2.61
CA ILE A 258 -25.86 -5.18 3.53
C ILE A 258 -27.22 -4.56 3.91
N VAL A 259 -27.26 -3.28 4.27
CA VAL A 259 -28.51 -2.59 4.64
C VAL A 259 -29.51 -2.58 3.49
N LEU A 260 -29.07 -2.34 2.25
CA LEU A 260 -29.93 -2.37 1.07
C LEU A 260 -30.49 -3.77 0.81
N ILE A 261 -29.67 -4.82 0.94
CA ILE A 261 -30.10 -6.22 0.80
C ILE A 261 -31.19 -6.53 1.84
N VAL A 262 -30.94 -6.24 3.12
CA VAL A 262 -31.90 -6.51 4.21
C VAL A 262 -33.22 -5.75 3.99
N ARG A 263 -33.16 -4.46 3.62
CA ARG A 263 -34.35 -3.65 3.32
C ARG A 263 -35.17 -4.22 2.16
N ARG A 264 -34.51 -4.69 1.10
CA ARG A 264 -35.18 -5.32 -0.05
C ARG A 264 -35.94 -6.59 0.34
N PHE A 265 -35.37 -7.42 1.22
CA PHE A 265 -36.05 -8.61 1.71
C PHE A 265 -37.22 -8.28 2.65
N LYS A 266 -37.05 -7.31 3.56
CA LYS A 266 -38.13 -6.86 4.44
C LYS A 266 -39.35 -6.35 3.65
N ARG A 267 -39.13 -5.60 2.57
CA ARG A 267 -40.21 -5.13 1.67
C ARG A 267 -40.96 -6.29 1.01
N ARG A 268 -40.26 -7.32 0.52
CA ARG A 268 -40.88 -8.49 -0.11
C ARG A 268 -41.72 -9.32 0.86
N SER A 269 -41.30 -9.43 2.11
CA SER A 269 -42.07 -10.12 3.15
C SER A 269 -43.38 -9.40 3.45
N ALA A 270 -43.37 -8.06 3.50
CA ALA A 270 -44.58 -7.27 3.73
C ALA A 270 -45.62 -7.44 2.60
N THR A 271 -45.19 -7.51 1.33
CA THR A 271 -46.12 -7.65 0.20
C THR A 271 -46.84 -9.00 0.18
N ARG A 272 -46.21 -10.09 0.67
CA ARG A 272 -46.83 -11.42 0.71
C ARG A 272 -47.96 -11.53 1.74
N ILE A 273 -47.90 -10.75 2.82
CA ILE A 273 -48.93 -10.77 3.86
C ILE A 273 -50.22 -10.14 3.32
N VAL A 274 -50.10 -9.08 2.51
CA VAL A 274 -51.27 -8.39 1.92
C VAL A 274 -51.99 -9.26 0.90
N THR A 275 -51.28 -10.00 0.05
CA THR A 275 -51.91 -10.90 -0.94
C THR A 275 -52.50 -12.18 -0.37
N GLN A 276 -52.25 -12.51 0.91
CA GLN A 276 -52.91 -13.62 1.58
C GLN A 276 -54.16 -13.17 2.36
N ALA A 277 -54.31 -11.87 2.61
CA ALA A 277 -55.44 -11.30 3.34
C ALA A 277 -56.58 -10.81 2.42
N ALA A 278 -56.33 -10.73 1.11
CA ALA A 278 -57.31 -10.39 0.07
C ALA A 278 -57.71 -11.64 -0.72
#